data_AF-A0A0F3GY15-F1
#
_entry.id   AF-A0A0F3GY15-F1
#
_cell.length_a   1.000
_cell.length_b   1.000
_cell.length_c   1.000
_cell.angle_alpha   90.00
_cell.angle_beta   90.00
_cell.angle_gamma   90.00
#
_symmetry.space_group_name_H-M   'P 1'
#
loop_
_entity.id
_entity.type
_entity.pdbx_description
1 polymer ?
#
loop_
_entity_poly.entity_id
_entity_poly.type
_entity_poly.pdbx_seq_one_letter_code
_entity_poly.pdbx_strand_id
1 'polypeptide(L)'
;MKRVLIIRSTGFQHLDRILGRLRDKYPQSEICLLTHQHGKPLAEKYADIAHVYVYPHTGAFSFLRVPDELKRHGFDVVIVPVGNITGAGFLNVLLFSFRIGADSRLLCNISLDFKPLTRLTLTASLLRSSVYTAIAGGMTAVASVLFLVLWIVSSLSYGKNKD
;
A
#
# COMPACT_ATOMS: atom_id res chain seq x y z
N MET A 1 20.91 13.94 13.62
CA MET A 1 20.82 13.24 12.33
C MET A 1 19.50 12.50 12.30
N LYS A 2 18.64 12.69 11.28
CA LYS A 2 17.36 11.99 11.21
C LYS A 2 17.55 10.61 10.59
N ARG A 3 16.89 9.59 11.14
CA ARG A 3 16.82 8.22 10.61
C ARG A 3 15.50 8.05 9.88
N VAL A 4 15.58 7.78 8.59
CA VAL A 4 14.43 7.67 7.69
C VAL A 4 14.32 6.23 7.22
N LEU A 5 13.25 5.54 7.60
CA LEU A 5 12.97 4.20 7.11
C LEU A 5 12.03 4.25 5.90
N ILE A 6 12.42 3.64 4.79
CA ILE A 6 11.56 3.39 3.65
C ILE A 6 11.10 1.93 3.71
N ILE A 7 9.79 1.68 3.78
CA ILE A 7 9.23 0.32 3.64
C ILE A 7 8.97 0.08 2.16
N ARG A 8 9.82 -0.69 1.49
CA ARG A 8 9.72 -0.89 0.04
C ARG A 8 8.47 -1.71 -0.32
N SER A 9 7.43 -1.01 -0.74
CA SER A 9 6.20 -1.58 -1.30
C SER A 9 6.07 -1.43 -2.83
N THR A 10 6.97 -0.69 -3.48
CA THR A 10 6.96 -0.46 -4.93
C THR A 10 8.26 -0.93 -5.59
N GLY A 11 8.31 -0.86 -6.93
CA GLY A 11 9.50 -1.22 -7.71
C GLY A 11 10.70 -0.30 -7.46
N PHE A 12 11.91 -0.78 -7.74
CA PHE A 12 13.14 -0.02 -7.54
C PHE A 12 13.21 1.29 -8.35
N GLN A 13 12.59 1.33 -9.54
CA GLN A 13 12.48 2.57 -10.33
C GLN A 13 11.76 3.70 -9.59
N HIS A 14 10.76 3.37 -8.76
CA HIS A 14 10.07 4.37 -7.94
C HIS A 14 10.95 4.76 -6.74
N LEU A 15 11.68 3.80 -6.17
CA LEU A 15 12.66 4.06 -5.10
C LEU A 15 13.72 5.06 -5.56
N ASP A 16 14.28 4.92 -6.76
CA ASP A 16 15.28 5.85 -7.33
C ASP A 16 14.81 7.31 -7.24
N ARG A 17 13.56 7.53 -7.68
CA ARG A 17 12.93 8.85 -7.70
C ARG A 17 12.66 9.36 -6.28
N ILE A 18 12.27 8.48 -5.37
CA ILE A 18 12.04 8.82 -3.95
C ILE A 18 13.34 9.21 -3.28
N LEU A 19 14.43 8.46 -3.48
CA LEU A 19 15.74 8.75 -2.90
C LEU A 19 16.22 10.13 -3.30
N GLY A 20 16.12 10.49 -4.59
CA GLY A 20 16.43 11.84 -5.06
C GLY A 20 15.66 12.92 -4.29
N ARG A 21 14.34 12.73 -4.13
CA ARG A 21 13.50 13.70 -3.41
C ARG A 21 13.76 13.74 -1.90
N LEU A 22 14.19 12.63 -1.30
CA LEU A 22 14.51 12.58 0.13
C LEU A 22 15.79 13.33 0.46
N ARG A 23 16.77 13.32 -0.44
CA ARG A 23 18.00 14.11 -0.26
C ARG A 23 17.70 15.61 -0.15
N ASP A 24 16.75 16.10 -0.94
CA ASP A 24 16.29 17.49 -0.85
C ASP A 24 15.57 17.78 0.47
N LYS A 25 14.67 16.87 0.89
CA LYS A 25 13.75 17.10 2.01
C LYS A 25 14.40 16.87 3.38
N TYR A 26 15.33 15.92 3.46
CA TYR A 26 16.03 15.53 4.68
C TYR A 26 17.53 15.49 4.39
N PRO A 27 18.18 16.67 4.25
CA PRO A 27 19.62 16.71 4.06
C PRO A 27 20.32 16.04 5.24
N GLN A 28 21.34 15.23 4.94
CA GLN A 28 22.12 14.48 5.93
C GLN A 28 21.33 13.46 6.77
N SER A 29 20.22 12.92 6.27
CA SER A 29 19.54 11.80 6.95
C SER A 29 20.22 10.45 6.70
N GLU A 30 20.16 9.58 7.70
CA GLU A 30 20.46 8.15 7.54
C GLU A 30 19.24 7.47 6.91
N ILE A 31 19.35 7.09 5.64
CA ILE A 31 18.26 6.40 4.94
C ILE A 31 18.42 4.90 5.13
N CYS A 32 17.41 4.28 5.73
CA CYS A 32 17.31 2.84 5.86
C CYS A 32 16.20 2.32 4.93
N LEU A 33 16.37 1.12 4.39
CA LEU A 33 15.36 0.47 3.55
C LEU A 33 14.95 -0.87 4.16
N LEU A 34 13.65 -1.11 4.25
CA LEU A 34 13.10 -2.43 4.50
C LEU A 34 12.62 -3.04 3.18
N THR A 35 13.13 -4.21 2.82
CA THR A 35 12.69 -4.98 1.64
C THR A 35 12.53 -6.46 1.96
N HIS A 36 11.82 -7.20 1.12
CA HIS A 36 11.87 -8.66 1.11
C HIS A 36 13.24 -9.18 0.67
N GLN A 37 13.54 -10.45 1.00
CA GLN A 37 14.79 -11.15 0.69
C GLN A 37 15.27 -10.94 -0.76
N HIS A 38 14.39 -11.06 -1.75
CA HIS A 38 14.74 -10.92 -3.17
C HIS A 38 15.19 -9.50 -3.57
N GLY A 39 14.82 -8.47 -2.81
CA GLY A 39 15.22 -7.09 -3.07
C GLY A 39 16.55 -6.69 -2.42
N LYS A 40 17.06 -7.47 -1.45
CA LYS A 40 18.28 -7.15 -0.73
C LYS A 40 19.48 -6.89 -1.67
N PRO A 41 19.81 -7.77 -2.64
CA PRO A 41 21.00 -7.57 -3.48
C PRO A 41 20.94 -6.33 -4.38
N LEU A 42 19.73 -5.85 -4.71
CA LEU A 42 19.54 -4.61 -5.46
C LEU A 42 19.65 -3.40 -4.54
N ALA A 43 19.05 -3.48 -3.35
CA ALA A 43 19.08 -2.41 -2.36
C ALA A 43 20.50 -2.09 -1.87
N GLU A 44 21.35 -3.10 -1.69
CA GLU A 44 22.74 -2.92 -1.24
C GLU A 44 23.63 -2.20 -2.26
N LYS A 45 23.19 -2.05 -3.52
CA LYS A 45 23.93 -1.31 -4.55
C LYS A 45 23.75 0.21 -4.44
N TYR A 46 22.80 0.68 -3.63
CA TYR A 46 22.52 2.10 -3.50
C TYR A 46 23.47 2.75 -2.49
N ALA A 47 24.29 3.69 -2.96
CA ALA A 47 25.20 4.45 -2.10
C ALA A 47 24.46 5.34 -1.08
N ASP A 48 23.22 5.76 -1.40
CA ASP A 48 22.41 6.62 -0.55
C ASP A 48 21.68 5.85 0.57
N ILE A 49 21.74 4.51 0.60
CA ILE A 49 21.08 3.66 1.62
C ILE A 49 22.13 3.21 2.63
N ALA A 50 22.01 3.68 3.86
CA ALA A 50 22.93 3.35 4.94
C ALA A 50 22.73 1.93 5.49
N HIS A 51 21.47 1.46 5.58
CA HIS A 51 21.16 0.12 6.09
C HIS A 51 20.00 -0.52 5.36
N VAL A 52 20.12 -1.82 5.06
CA VAL A 52 19.07 -2.62 4.43
C VAL A 52 18.55 -3.65 5.42
N TYR A 53 17.35 -3.42 5.92
CA TYR A 53 16.59 -4.39 6.71
C TYR A 53 15.88 -5.38 5.79
N VAL A 54 15.85 -6.64 6.20
CA VAL A 54 15.18 -7.70 5.45
C VAL A 54 13.94 -8.18 6.18
N TYR A 55 12.82 -8.19 5.49
CA TYR A 55 11.61 -8.84 5.96
C TYR A 55 11.70 -10.35 5.69
N PRO A 56 11.77 -11.20 6.73
CA PRO A 56 12.16 -12.61 6.59
C PRO A 56 11.00 -13.51 6.18
N HIS A 57 9.80 -12.97 5.96
CA HIS A 57 8.63 -13.75 5.60
C HIS A 57 8.29 -13.64 4.12
N THR A 58 7.75 -14.73 3.59
CA THR A 58 7.17 -14.79 2.24
C THR A 58 5.79 -14.11 2.22
N GLY A 59 5.40 -13.60 1.06
CA GLY A 59 4.13 -12.90 0.86
C GLY A 59 4.16 -11.43 1.28
N ALA A 60 2.98 -10.84 1.49
CA ALA A 60 2.86 -9.42 1.83
C ALA A 60 3.38 -9.11 3.25
N PHE A 61 3.75 -7.85 3.49
CA PHE A 61 4.00 -7.34 4.84
C PHE A 61 2.78 -7.60 5.72
N SER A 62 3.02 -8.12 6.93
CA SER A 62 1.96 -8.44 7.88
C SER A 62 2.13 -7.63 9.16
N PHE A 63 1.05 -6.96 9.59
CA PHE A 63 0.98 -6.20 10.83
C PHE A 63 1.42 -6.99 12.08
N LEU A 64 1.35 -8.32 12.05
CA LEU A 64 1.73 -9.18 13.18
C LEU A 64 3.18 -9.66 13.13
N ARG A 65 3.86 -9.48 11.99
CA ARG A 65 5.16 -10.09 11.71
C ARG A 65 6.26 -9.03 11.58
N VAL A 66 6.32 -8.09 12.51
CA VAL A 66 7.39 -7.08 12.51
C VAL A 66 8.71 -7.74 12.95
N PRO A 67 9.79 -7.65 12.15
CA PRO A 67 11.11 -8.14 12.53
C PRO A 67 11.59 -7.51 13.84
N ASP A 68 12.20 -8.31 14.72
CA ASP A 68 12.62 -7.82 16.04
C ASP A 68 13.69 -6.73 15.96
N GLU A 69 14.54 -6.76 14.94
CA GLU A 69 15.51 -5.70 14.65
C GLU A 69 14.81 -4.34 14.51
N LEU A 70 13.71 -4.28 13.74
CA LEU A 70 12.93 -3.05 13.55
C LEU A 70 12.15 -2.61 14.79
N LYS A 71 11.87 -3.51 15.74
CA LYS A 71 11.24 -3.14 17.02
C LYS A 71 12.22 -2.47 17.97
N ARG A 72 13.51 -2.81 17.88
CA ARG A 72 14.56 -2.28 18.75
C ARG A 72 15.11 -0.94 18.27
N HIS A 73 14.94 -0.62 16.99
CA HIS A 73 15.39 0.64 16.41
C HIS A 73 14.24 1.65 16.31
N GLY A 74 14.49 2.87 16.79
CA GLY A 74 13.62 4.02 16.53
C GLY A 74 13.99 4.71 15.21
N PHE A 75 12.98 5.25 14.53
CA PHE A 75 13.11 6.06 13.32
C PHE A 75 12.39 7.40 13.49
N ASP A 76 12.95 8.50 13.02
CA ASP A 76 12.26 9.79 13.05
C ASP A 76 11.10 9.83 12.03
N VAL A 77 11.32 9.18 10.88
CA VAL A 77 10.38 9.18 9.76
C VAL A 77 10.27 7.79 9.17
N VAL A 78 9.05 7.29 9.01
CA VAL A 78 8.76 6.09 8.21
C VAL A 78 8.01 6.51 6.95
N ILE A 79 8.47 6.03 5.81
CA ILE A 79 7.95 6.37 4.50
C ILE A 79 7.44 5.09 3.83
N VAL A 80 6.20 5.12 3.37
CA VAL A 80 5.56 4.05 2.61
C VAL A 80 5.33 4.53 1.18
N PRO A 81 6.17 4.10 0.22
CA PRO A 81 5.92 4.31 -1.21
C PRO A 81 4.65 3.59 -1.65
N VAL A 82 3.77 4.28 -2.38
CA VAL A 82 2.55 3.68 -2.93
C VAL A 82 2.43 4.01 -4.41
N GLY A 83 1.88 3.05 -5.16
CA GLY A 83 1.70 3.19 -6.61
C GLY A 83 0.57 4.14 -7.03
N ASN A 84 -0.27 4.59 -6.10
CA ASN A 84 -1.44 5.43 -6.37
C ASN A 84 -1.60 6.55 -5.34
N ILE A 85 -2.48 7.51 -5.62
CA ILE A 85 -2.68 8.70 -4.78
C ILE A 85 -3.29 8.35 -3.42
N THR A 86 -4.10 7.28 -3.37
CA THR A 86 -4.88 6.90 -2.19
C THR A 86 -4.18 5.90 -1.27
N GLY A 87 -3.14 5.21 -1.73
CA GLY A 87 -2.58 4.05 -1.06
C GLY A 87 -3.46 2.80 -1.10
N ALA A 88 -4.55 2.81 -1.88
CA ALA A 88 -5.45 1.65 -2.00
C ALA A 88 -4.69 0.43 -2.56
N GLY A 89 -4.86 -0.73 -1.92
CA GLY A 89 -4.08 -1.94 -2.23
C GLY A 89 -2.79 -2.10 -1.40
N PHE A 90 -2.36 -1.06 -0.66
CA PHE A 90 -1.18 -1.11 0.22
C PHE A 90 -1.53 -1.13 1.71
N LEU A 91 -2.80 -1.41 2.06
CA LEU A 91 -3.30 -1.37 3.44
C LEU A 91 -2.42 -2.16 4.42
N ASN A 92 -2.00 -3.36 4.03
CA ASN A 92 -1.18 -4.22 4.87
C ASN A 92 0.16 -3.55 5.22
N VAL A 93 0.78 -2.85 4.26
CA VAL A 93 2.05 -2.14 4.44
C VAL A 93 1.84 -0.87 5.28
N LEU A 94 0.73 -0.15 5.05
CA LEU A 94 0.37 1.03 5.83
C LEU A 94 0.13 0.65 7.30
N LEU A 95 -0.63 -0.41 7.57
CA LEU A 95 -0.83 -0.95 8.92
C LEU A 95 0.49 -1.40 9.52
N PHE A 96 1.30 -2.13 8.76
CA PHE A 96 2.63 -2.56 9.18
C PHE A 96 3.52 -1.39 9.61
N SER A 97 3.48 -0.25 8.90
CA SER A 97 4.25 0.95 9.25
C SER A 97 3.89 1.52 10.63
N PHE A 98 2.66 1.32 11.11
CA PHE A 98 2.24 1.75 12.46
C PHE A 98 2.80 0.90 13.59
N ARG A 99 3.37 -0.27 13.27
CA ARG A 99 4.02 -1.14 14.26
C ARG A 99 5.50 -0.85 14.45
N ILE A 100 6.11 -0.12 13.51
CA ILE A 100 7.49 0.33 13.62
C ILE A 100 7.50 1.58 14.50
N GLY A 101 8.43 1.65 15.44
CA GLY A 101 8.61 2.82 16.31
C GLY A 101 9.07 4.03 15.50
N ALA A 102 8.19 5.02 15.33
CA ALA A 102 8.52 6.25 14.61
C ALA A 102 7.67 7.45 15.00
N ASP A 103 8.30 8.64 14.97
CA ASP A 103 7.69 9.92 15.32
C ASP A 103 6.71 10.40 14.25
N SER A 104 7.08 10.22 12.98
CA SER A 104 6.25 10.61 11.84
C SER A 104 6.16 9.52 10.79
N ARG A 105 5.00 9.46 10.11
CA ARG A 105 4.73 8.51 9.03
C ARG A 105 4.25 9.27 7.81
N LEU A 106 4.84 8.96 6.66
CA LEU A 106 4.52 9.60 5.40
C LEU A 106 4.17 8.54 4.35
N LEU A 107 3.17 8.84 3.55
CA LEU A 107 2.87 8.13 2.31
C LEU A 107 3.54 8.90 1.17
N CYS A 108 4.25 8.20 0.30
CA CYS A 108 4.87 8.80 -0.89
C CYS A 108 4.25 8.21 -2.15
N ASN A 109 3.55 9.02 -2.94
CA ASN A 109 2.89 8.53 -4.16
C ASN A 109 3.84 8.50 -5.36
N ILE A 110 3.34 8.02 -6.51
CA ILE A 110 4.10 7.97 -7.78
C ILE A 110 4.50 9.36 -8.32
N SER A 111 3.79 10.42 -7.91
CA SER A 111 4.09 11.82 -8.20
C SER A 111 5.11 12.42 -7.22
N LEU A 112 5.66 11.62 -6.30
CA LEU A 112 6.64 12.03 -5.28
C LEU A 112 6.12 13.06 -4.26
N ASP A 113 4.80 13.11 -4.09
CA ASP A 113 4.18 13.92 -3.04
C ASP A 113 4.15 13.13 -1.73
N PHE A 114 4.54 13.80 -0.64
CA PHE A 114 4.64 13.23 0.69
C PHE A 114 3.47 13.69 1.54
N LYS A 115 2.54 12.77 1.80
CA LYS A 115 1.36 13.05 2.63
C LYS A 115 1.53 12.47 4.02
N PRO A 116 1.15 13.19 5.09
CA PRO A 116 1.14 12.64 6.43
C PRO A 116 0.18 11.45 6.50
N LEU A 117 0.67 10.33 7.03
CA LEU A 117 -0.13 9.13 7.26
C LEU A 117 -0.56 9.10 8.72
N THR A 118 -1.85 9.37 8.96
CA THR A 118 -2.46 9.28 10.28
C THR A 118 -3.39 8.07 10.36
N ARG A 119 -3.67 7.59 11.58
CA ARG A 119 -4.65 6.51 11.80
C ARG A 119 -6.05 6.92 11.35
N LEU A 120 -6.40 8.20 11.52
CA LEU A 120 -7.68 8.77 11.08
C LEU A 120 -7.80 8.77 9.56
N THR A 121 -6.76 9.20 8.84
CA THR A 121 -6.78 9.18 7.37
C THR A 121 -6.88 7.76 6.82
N LEU A 122 -6.22 6.79 7.48
CA LEU A 122 -6.30 5.39 7.08
C LEU A 122 -7.71 4.81 7.28
N THR A 123 -8.29 5.02 8.47
CA THR A 123 -9.62 4.52 8.81
C THR A 123 -10.72 5.17 7.98
N ALA A 124 -10.64 6.48 7.74
CA ALA A 124 -11.56 7.18 6.85
C ALA A 124 -11.48 6.63 5.41
N SER A 125 -10.27 6.34 4.91
CA SER A 125 -10.12 5.72 3.60
C SER A 125 -10.73 4.31 3.54
N LEU A 126 -10.59 3.52 4.61
CA LEU A 126 -11.20 2.19 4.67
C LEU A 126 -12.72 2.27 4.67
N LEU A 127 -13.29 3.12 5.52
CA LEU A 127 -14.73 3.31 5.60
C LEU A 127 -15.31 3.76 4.26
N ARG A 128 -14.66 4.73 3.61
CA ARG A 128 -15.07 5.21 2.29
C ARG A 128 -15.06 4.08 1.25
N SER A 129 -14.00 3.26 1.22
CA SER A 129 -13.94 2.11 0.32
C SER A 129 -15.05 1.10 0.61
N SER A 130 -15.31 0.78 1.88
CA SER A 130 -16.38 -0.14 2.27
C SER A 130 -17.76 0.37 1.84
N VAL A 131 -18.04 1.67 1.97
CA VAL A 131 -19.29 2.28 1.49
C VAL A 131 -19.43 2.11 -0.01
N TYR A 132 -18.39 2.40 -0.80
CA TYR A 132 -18.44 2.18 -2.25
C TYR A 132 -18.64 0.72 -2.62
N THR A 133 -17.98 -0.21 -1.92
CA THR A 133 -18.18 -1.65 -2.14
C THR A 133 -19.62 -2.07 -1.83
N ALA A 134 -20.23 -1.55 -0.77
CA ALA A 134 -21.62 -1.83 -0.42
C ALA A 134 -22.60 -1.31 -1.50
N ILE A 135 -22.40 -0.07 -1.97
CA ILE A 135 -23.21 0.52 -3.05
C ILE A 135 -23.07 -0.31 -4.35
N ALA A 136 -21.84 -0.63 -4.75
CA ALA A 136 -21.57 -1.42 -5.94
C ALA A 136 -22.16 -2.84 -5.84
N GLY A 137 -22.09 -3.47 -4.66
CA GLY A 137 -22.73 -4.75 -4.38
C GLY A 137 -24.25 -4.68 -4.52
N GLY A 138 -24.87 -3.63 -3.96
CA GLY A 138 -26.31 -3.39 -4.09
C GLY A 138 -26.75 -3.20 -5.55
N MET A 139 -26.03 -2.36 -6.31
CA MET A 139 -26.31 -2.16 -7.73
C MET A 139 -26.16 -3.44 -8.55
N THR A 140 -25.10 -4.22 -8.28
CA THR A 140 -24.88 -5.52 -8.93
C THR A 140 -26.04 -6.47 -8.66
N ALA A 141 -26.50 -6.56 -7.41
CA ALA A 141 -27.63 -7.42 -7.05
C ALA A 141 -28.92 -7.03 -7.80
N VAL A 142 -29.24 -5.73 -7.85
CA VAL A 142 -30.41 -5.22 -8.59
C VAL A 142 -30.28 -5.55 -10.08
N ALA A 143 -29.13 -5.27 -10.69
CA ALA A 143 -28.90 -5.57 -12.10
C ALA A 143 -29.01 -7.07 -12.40
N SER A 144 -28.43 -7.93 -11.55
CA SER A 144 -28.51 -9.39 -11.71
C SER A 144 -29.94 -9.90 -11.68
N VAL A 145 -30.79 -9.39 -10.78
CA VAL A 145 -32.22 -9.75 -10.74
C VAL A 145 -32.94 -9.32 -12.01
N LEU A 146 -32.71 -8.10 -12.50
CA LEU A 146 -33.31 -7.61 -13.74
C LEU A 146 -32.91 -8.47 -14.95
N PHE A 147 -31.63 -8.79 -15.08
CA PHE A 147 -31.14 -9.68 -16.14
C PHE A 147 -31.73 -11.08 -16.06
N LEU A 148 -31.87 -11.63 -14.85
CA LEU A 148 -32.48 -12.95 -14.64
C LEU A 148 -33.95 -12.96 -15.08
N VAL A 149 -34.72 -11.92 -14.70
CA VAL A 149 -36.13 -11.78 -15.11
C VAL A 149 -36.24 -11.64 -16.62
N LEU A 150 -35.42 -10.80 -17.25
CA LEU A 150 -35.39 -10.64 -18.70
C LEU A 150 -35.05 -11.95 -19.42
N TRP A 151 -34.09 -12.72 -18.89
CA TRP A 151 -33.72 -14.02 -19.41
C TRP A 151 -34.87 -15.04 -19.33
N ILE A 152 -35.57 -15.10 -18.19
CA ILE A 152 -36.74 -15.98 -18.03
C ILE A 152 -37.84 -15.59 -19.03
N VAL A 153 -38.19 -14.30 -19.12
CA VAL A 153 -39.25 -13.81 -20.03
C VAL A 153 -38.91 -14.12 -21.50
N SER A 154 -37.68 -13.85 -21.91
CA SER A 154 -37.22 -14.15 -23.28
C SER A 154 -37.20 -15.65 -23.59
N SER A 155 -36.78 -16.49 -22.64
CA SER A 155 -36.78 -17.95 -22.81
C SER A 155 -38.19 -18.53 -22.99
N LEU A 156 -39.18 -18.03 -22.23
CA LEU A 156 -40.57 -18.44 -22.35
C LEU A 156 -41.20 -17.96 -23.66
N SER A 157 -40.87 -16.75 -24.10
CA SER A 157 -41.38 -16.19 -25.36
C SER A 157 -40.83 -16.91 -26.59
N TYR A 158 -39.58 -17.41 -26.52
CA TYR A 158 -38.97 -18.18 -27.62
C TYR A 158 -39.58 -19.59 -27.76
N GLY A 159 -40.02 -20.20 -26.66
CA GLY A 159 -40.68 -21.52 -26.68
C GLY A 159 -42.05 -21.51 -27.36
N LYS A 160 -42.80 -20.41 -27.26
CA LYS A 160 -44.15 -20.26 -27.84
C LYS A 160 -44.19 -20.11 -29.37
N ASN A 161 -43.06 -19.84 -30.03
CA ASN A 161 -43.00 -19.61 -31.48
C ASN A 161 -42.63 -20.88 -32.28
N LYS A 162 -42.54 -22.04 -31.61
CA LYS A 162 -42.19 -23.33 -32.22
C LYS A 162 -43.34 -24.33 -32.34
N ASP A 163 -44.53 -23.95 -31.87
CA ASP A 163 -45.79 -24.69 -32.06
C ASP A 163 -46.68 -23.95 -33.07
#